data_AF-A0AAW3AHX6-F1
#
_entry.id   AF-A0AAW3AHX6-F1
#
_cell.length_a   1.000
_cell.length_b   1.000
_cell.length_c   1.000
_cell.angle_alpha   90.00
_cell.angle_beta   90.00
_cell.angle_gamma   90.00
#
_symmetry.space_group_name_H-M   'P 1'
#
loop_
_entity.id
_entity.type
_entity.pdbx_description
1 polymer ?
#
loop_
_entity_poly.entity_id
_entity_poly.type
_entity_poly.pdbx_seq_one_letter_code
_entity_poly.pdbx_strand_id
1 'polypeptide(L)'
;MQDIDVAQRNYFLDVIEKYMDVESCVILAAHEPGWVYDSMLHKPKLAQPELSKVCDALGTRLRLRLAGDIHHYSRHVPVDASSEAATLVVSGGGGAFLHGARDDSIISQGTKYVRACAFPEHNTLPTMLNRLLGFRVINWKFDLIIGVCSFLVVVSLLPQSIKDVRCDLESGPLMTLPDAVAAWWERVCVYIVTLLSKGIASLLATLGFLAVFASAGVEKDIPVWMRLLHSCLWTFLTVFICCGMLAYLICTLQYMAENHLLVSADDHWGSVLEDQLFASVDGLLNHTKELLGGPHASVIAHELHRLQTSFYGGRLVSWCGVILRCLDPFEMLAYLSEKVSSPEMGTFAGDASRADELLYYLYFVFFYWTLVTPLVSFVIGSYLMCCVTLFDCLYDAAYSAFQIEEYKHFVRFRLDVATRELHAYVVALRHVPKSWTWDSTYQAELKGEAVRAAPPHLRAHPSRWHGKHFRATSRCDDGKRAAFDEGVEEGVEILEHFVCSPHRLPMPMSMSTS
;
A
#
# COMPACT_ATOMS: atom_id res chain seq x y z
N MET A 1 23.53 5.23 -1.09
CA MET A 1 24.57 4.30 -1.55
C MET A 1 25.76 4.41 -0.64
N GLN A 2 26.14 3.30 -0.04
CA GLN A 2 27.30 3.16 0.83
C GLN A 2 28.41 2.46 0.06
N ASP A 3 29.55 3.14 -0.06
CA ASP A 3 30.81 2.56 -0.52
C ASP A 3 31.69 2.23 0.69
N ILE A 4 32.72 1.40 0.47
CA ILE A 4 33.77 1.21 1.46
C ILE A 4 34.61 2.49 1.59
N ASP A 5 35.16 2.72 2.77
CA ASP A 5 36.09 3.84 2.96
C ASP A 5 37.52 3.52 2.46
N VAL A 6 38.38 4.53 2.48
CA VAL A 6 39.78 4.43 2.04
C VAL A 6 40.58 3.43 2.87
N ALA A 7 40.30 3.30 4.17
CA ALA A 7 41.03 2.39 5.05
C ALA A 7 40.63 0.93 4.78
N GLN A 8 39.33 0.66 4.58
CA GLN A 8 38.81 -0.64 4.17
C GLN A 8 39.36 -1.05 2.80
N ARG A 9 39.37 -0.13 1.83
CA ARG A 9 40.00 -0.40 0.52
C ARG A 9 41.46 -0.80 0.68
N ASN A 10 42.25 0.00 1.40
CA ASN A 10 43.67 -0.28 1.60
C ASN A 10 43.90 -1.62 2.29
N TYR A 11 43.08 -1.97 3.27
CA TYR A 11 43.10 -3.29 3.89
C TYR A 11 42.90 -4.42 2.86
N PHE A 12 41.91 -4.32 1.97
CA PHE A 12 41.70 -5.34 0.95
C PHE A 12 42.82 -5.40 -0.08
N LEU A 13 43.37 -4.26 -0.49
CA LEU A 13 44.53 -4.23 -1.39
C LEU A 13 45.75 -4.91 -0.75
N ASP A 14 46.02 -4.63 0.52
CA ASP A 14 47.06 -5.30 1.29
C ASP A 14 46.85 -6.82 1.38
N VAL A 15 45.60 -7.27 1.58
CA VAL A 15 45.25 -8.69 1.64
C VAL A 15 45.50 -9.36 0.28
N ILE A 16 45.12 -8.69 -0.80
CA ILE A 16 45.33 -9.16 -2.18
C ILE A 16 46.83 -9.31 -2.48
N GLU A 17 47.66 -8.37 -2.03
CA GLU A 17 49.10 -8.41 -2.25
C GLU A 17 49.80 -9.46 -1.40
N LYS A 18 49.44 -9.58 -0.12
CA LYS A 18 50.15 -10.42 0.85
C LYS A 18 49.74 -11.89 0.83
N TYR A 19 48.47 -12.19 0.52
CA TYR A 19 47.89 -13.52 0.73
C TYR A 19 47.30 -14.17 -0.52
N MET A 20 47.27 -13.48 -1.67
CA MET A 20 46.69 -14.05 -2.90
C MET A 20 47.74 -14.19 -3.99
N ASP A 21 47.77 -15.36 -4.60
CA ASP A 21 48.60 -15.68 -5.76
C ASP A 21 47.80 -15.62 -7.08
N VAL A 22 48.42 -16.08 -8.16
CA VAL A 22 47.82 -16.12 -9.49
C VAL A 22 46.77 -17.21 -9.66
N GLU A 23 46.70 -18.19 -8.75
CA GLU A 23 45.71 -19.27 -8.78
C GLU A 23 44.51 -18.98 -7.86
N SER A 24 44.60 -17.95 -7.02
CA SER A 24 43.56 -17.56 -6.07
C SER A 24 42.26 -17.21 -6.80
N CYS A 25 41.13 -17.72 -6.29
CA CYS A 25 39.79 -17.44 -6.81
C CYS A 25 38.99 -16.76 -5.71
N VAL A 26 38.35 -15.63 -6.04
CA VAL A 26 37.75 -14.73 -5.05
C VAL A 26 36.26 -14.56 -5.31
N ILE A 27 35.50 -14.66 -4.21
CA ILE A 27 34.11 -14.24 -4.12
C ILE A 27 34.10 -12.92 -3.34
N LEU A 28 33.59 -11.86 -3.95
CA LEU A 28 33.45 -10.56 -3.31
C LEU A 28 31.99 -10.34 -2.91
N ALA A 29 31.72 -10.22 -1.61
CA ALA A 29 30.40 -9.92 -1.09
C ALA A 29 30.33 -8.46 -0.60
N ALA A 30 29.31 -7.73 -1.05
CA ALA A 30 28.99 -6.38 -0.58
C ALA A 30 27.49 -6.27 -0.27
N HIS A 31 27.08 -5.25 0.48
CA HIS A 31 25.65 -5.08 0.78
C HIS A 31 24.87 -4.63 -0.47
N GLU A 32 25.28 -3.52 -1.06
CA GLU A 32 24.61 -2.87 -2.19
C GLU A 32 25.18 -3.34 -3.55
N PRO A 33 24.32 -3.66 -4.54
CA PRO A 33 24.74 -4.02 -5.90
C PRO A 33 25.09 -2.77 -6.72
N GLY A 34 26.26 -2.18 -6.50
CA GLY A 34 26.69 -0.96 -7.19
C GLY A 34 26.56 -1.01 -8.71
N TRP A 35 26.80 -2.18 -9.32
CA TRP A 35 26.67 -2.37 -10.79
C TRP A 35 25.22 -2.26 -11.30
N VAL A 36 24.23 -2.60 -10.47
CA VAL A 36 22.81 -2.39 -10.80
C VAL A 36 22.46 -0.92 -10.61
N TYR A 37 22.93 -0.32 -9.52
CA TYR A 37 22.66 1.08 -9.21
C TYR A 37 23.26 2.06 -10.22
N ASP A 38 24.47 1.77 -10.70
CA ASP A 38 25.12 2.54 -11.77
C ASP A 38 24.29 2.50 -13.06
N SER A 39 23.77 1.31 -13.41
CA SER A 39 22.90 1.12 -14.57
C SER A 39 21.54 1.81 -14.37
N MET A 40 20.94 1.69 -13.19
CA MET A 40 19.64 2.28 -12.85
C MET A 40 19.65 3.80 -12.88
N LEU A 41 20.64 4.43 -12.24
CA LEU A 41 20.67 5.88 -12.06
C LEU A 41 21.29 6.63 -13.24
N HIS A 42 21.91 5.95 -14.21
CA HIS A 42 22.53 6.56 -15.39
C HIS A 42 23.56 7.65 -15.01
N LYS A 43 24.19 7.53 -13.84
CA LYS A 43 25.10 8.56 -13.32
C LYS A 43 26.46 8.48 -14.01
N PRO A 44 27.11 9.63 -14.26
CA PRO A 44 28.44 9.65 -14.89
C PRO A 44 29.55 9.15 -13.97
N LYS A 45 29.29 9.04 -12.65
CA LYS A 45 30.23 8.56 -11.64
C LYS A 45 29.71 7.25 -11.07
N LEU A 46 30.63 6.31 -10.84
CA LEU A 46 30.34 5.06 -10.14
C LEU A 46 29.80 5.34 -8.73
N ALA A 47 28.83 4.55 -8.31
CA ALA A 47 28.28 4.54 -6.97
C ALA A 47 29.30 4.10 -5.92
N GLN A 48 30.20 3.18 -6.29
CA GLN A 48 31.18 2.55 -5.41
C GLN A 48 32.62 2.59 -5.99
N PRO A 49 33.22 3.79 -6.13
CA PRO A 49 34.55 3.95 -6.72
C PRO A 49 35.67 3.25 -5.92
N GLU A 50 35.58 3.18 -4.59
CA GLU A 50 36.62 2.55 -3.77
C GLU A 50 36.56 1.03 -3.85
N LEU A 51 35.35 0.44 -3.82
CA LEU A 51 35.17 -0.99 -4.10
C LEU A 51 35.58 -1.36 -5.53
N SER A 52 35.37 -0.47 -6.51
CA SER A 52 35.83 -0.70 -7.89
C SER A 52 37.34 -0.92 -7.97
N LYS A 53 38.14 -0.16 -7.22
CA LYS A 53 39.61 -0.34 -7.19
C LYS A 53 40.01 -1.70 -6.67
N VAL A 54 39.26 -2.24 -5.69
CA VAL A 54 39.48 -3.61 -5.19
C VAL A 54 39.13 -4.64 -6.28
N CYS A 55 38.04 -4.43 -7.02
CA CYS A 55 37.66 -5.30 -8.13
C CYS A 55 38.72 -5.30 -9.24
N ASP A 56 39.25 -4.13 -9.58
CA ASP A 56 40.29 -3.97 -10.59
C ASP A 56 41.59 -4.67 -10.16
N ALA A 57 41.98 -4.58 -8.88
CA ALA A 57 43.15 -5.26 -8.33
C ALA A 57 43.00 -6.80 -8.29
N LEU A 58 41.78 -7.30 -8.11
CA LEU A 58 41.51 -8.73 -8.17
C LEU A 58 41.64 -9.27 -9.61
N GLY A 59 41.20 -8.50 -10.61
CA GLY A 59 41.23 -8.89 -12.02
C GLY A 59 40.49 -10.21 -12.25
N THR A 60 41.08 -11.13 -13.02
CA THR A 60 40.47 -12.41 -13.40
C THR A 60 40.28 -13.39 -12.23
N ARG A 61 40.95 -13.13 -11.09
CA ARG A 61 40.75 -13.88 -9.84
C ARG A 61 39.35 -13.70 -9.28
N LEU A 62 38.69 -12.58 -9.57
CA LEU A 62 37.31 -12.34 -9.14
C LEU A 62 36.37 -13.21 -9.98
N ARG A 63 35.77 -14.23 -9.35
CA ARG A 63 34.87 -15.18 -10.04
C ARG A 63 33.39 -14.88 -9.81
N LEU A 64 33.07 -14.30 -8.65
CA LEU A 64 31.70 -13.99 -8.25
C LEU A 64 31.66 -12.68 -7.45
N ARG A 65 30.74 -11.79 -7.82
CA ARG A 65 30.30 -10.66 -6.99
C ARG A 65 28.90 -10.95 -6.47
N LEU A 66 28.72 -10.89 -5.16
CA LEU A 66 27.45 -11.13 -4.49
C LEU A 66 27.00 -9.86 -3.78
N ALA A 67 25.75 -9.48 -3.97
CA ALA A 67 25.12 -8.39 -3.22
C ALA A 67 23.69 -8.73 -2.82
N GLY A 68 23.18 -7.98 -1.84
CA GLY A 68 21.79 -8.02 -1.39
C GLY A 68 21.09 -6.72 -1.73
N ASP A 69 20.43 -6.13 -0.73
CA ASP A 69 19.78 -4.81 -0.73
C ASP A 69 18.58 -4.67 -1.69
N ILE A 70 18.74 -5.04 -2.96
CA ILE A 70 17.61 -5.19 -3.88
C ILE A 70 16.91 -6.52 -3.58
N HIS A 71 15.66 -6.45 -3.12
CA HIS A 71 14.88 -7.58 -2.62
C HIS A 71 14.33 -8.52 -3.71
N HIS A 72 15.13 -8.86 -4.72
CA HIS A 72 14.85 -9.90 -5.70
C HIS A 72 16.08 -10.78 -5.90
N TYR A 73 15.93 -11.83 -6.71
CA TYR A 73 17.07 -12.57 -7.25
C TYR A 73 17.38 -12.07 -8.65
N SER A 74 18.66 -11.85 -8.98
CA SER A 74 19.09 -11.73 -10.36
C SER A 74 20.53 -12.16 -10.55
N ARG A 75 20.79 -12.91 -11.62
CA ARG A 75 22.12 -13.36 -12.02
C ARG A 75 22.45 -12.78 -13.39
N HIS A 76 23.63 -12.17 -13.48
CA HIS A 76 24.14 -11.59 -14.71
C HIS A 76 25.46 -12.25 -15.07
N VAL A 77 25.59 -12.58 -16.36
CA VAL A 77 26.79 -13.18 -16.94
C VAL A 77 27.32 -12.29 -18.06
N PRO A 78 28.64 -12.28 -18.33
CA PRO A 78 29.19 -11.53 -19.45
C PRO A 78 28.50 -11.91 -20.76
N VAL A 79 28.26 -10.93 -21.63
CA VAL A 79 27.68 -11.18 -22.97
C VAL A 79 28.65 -12.00 -23.83
N ASP A 80 29.94 -11.70 -23.72
CA ASP A 80 31.00 -12.49 -24.34
C ASP A 80 31.29 -13.71 -23.46
N ALA A 81 30.95 -14.90 -23.95
CA ALA A 81 31.18 -16.16 -23.25
C ALA A 81 32.68 -16.48 -23.04
N SER A 82 33.57 -15.83 -23.78
CA SER A 82 35.03 -15.95 -23.59
C SER A 82 35.57 -14.97 -22.54
N SER A 83 34.75 -14.06 -22.03
CA SER A 83 35.14 -13.12 -21.00
C SER A 83 35.44 -13.83 -19.68
N GLU A 84 36.59 -13.51 -19.10
CA GLU A 84 36.96 -13.97 -17.76
C GLU A 84 36.34 -13.13 -16.63
N ALA A 85 35.44 -12.19 -16.95
CA ALA A 85 34.81 -11.34 -15.95
C ALA A 85 33.91 -12.13 -14.98
N ALA A 86 33.76 -11.60 -13.78
CA ALA A 86 33.06 -12.25 -12.68
C ALA A 86 31.55 -12.40 -12.96
N THR A 87 30.94 -13.50 -12.49
CA THR A 87 29.48 -13.58 -12.42
C THR A 87 28.96 -12.57 -11.41
N LEU A 88 27.86 -11.88 -11.70
CA LEU A 88 27.23 -10.92 -10.78
C LEU A 88 25.91 -11.48 -10.27
N VAL A 89 25.73 -11.52 -8.95
CA VAL A 89 24.52 -12.04 -8.32
C VAL A 89 23.97 -11.04 -7.32
N VAL A 90 22.69 -10.73 -7.48
CA VAL A 90 21.87 -10.06 -6.48
C VAL A 90 20.99 -11.11 -5.81
N SER A 91 21.06 -11.22 -4.50
CA SER A 91 20.22 -12.10 -3.69
C SER A 91 19.78 -11.39 -2.41
N GLY A 92 18.89 -10.40 -2.55
CA GLY A 92 18.35 -9.62 -1.43
C GLY A 92 16.96 -10.07 -0.96
N GLY A 93 16.33 -11.03 -1.62
CA GLY A 93 14.94 -11.45 -1.39
C GLY A 93 14.72 -12.35 -0.18
N GLY A 94 15.52 -12.21 0.88
CA GLY A 94 15.49 -13.11 2.05
C GLY A 94 14.34 -12.87 3.04
N GLY A 95 13.66 -11.71 2.98
CA GLY A 95 12.57 -11.43 3.92
C GLY A 95 11.76 -10.15 3.69
N ALA A 96 12.40 -9.04 3.31
CA ALA A 96 11.72 -7.78 3.07
C ALA A 96 10.80 -7.83 1.83
N PHE A 97 9.96 -6.80 1.65
CA PHE A 97 9.05 -6.71 0.50
C PHE A 97 9.84 -6.71 -0.82
N LEU A 98 9.30 -7.46 -1.79
CA LEU A 98 9.89 -7.69 -3.10
C LEU A 98 10.19 -6.37 -3.82
N HIS A 99 11.36 -6.31 -4.45
CA HIS A 99 11.68 -5.34 -5.49
C HIS A 99 11.42 -5.96 -6.87
N GLY A 100 10.88 -5.19 -7.81
CA GLY A 100 10.58 -5.65 -9.17
C GLY A 100 11.76 -6.25 -9.93
N ALA A 101 11.49 -7.00 -10.98
CA ALA A 101 12.53 -7.38 -11.92
C ALA A 101 12.85 -6.19 -12.85
N ARG A 102 14.14 -5.91 -13.08
CA ARG A 102 14.57 -4.80 -13.95
C ARG A 102 15.44 -5.30 -15.09
N ASP A 103 15.14 -4.85 -16.30
CA ASP A 103 15.81 -5.29 -17.54
C ASP A 103 16.93 -4.32 -17.97
N ASP A 104 17.53 -3.61 -17.00
CA ASP A 104 18.56 -2.60 -17.24
C ASP A 104 19.82 -3.21 -17.90
N SER A 105 20.45 -2.46 -18.82
CA SER A 105 21.70 -2.90 -19.46
C SER A 105 22.88 -2.72 -18.51
N ILE A 106 23.34 -3.81 -17.92
CA ILE A 106 24.43 -3.79 -16.94
C ILE A 106 25.80 -3.74 -17.64
N ILE A 107 26.62 -2.77 -17.24
CA ILE A 107 28.03 -2.68 -17.58
C ILE A 107 28.81 -2.61 -16.26
N SER A 108 29.75 -3.54 -16.06
CA SER A 108 30.58 -3.60 -14.86
C SER A 108 32.02 -3.87 -15.25
N GLN A 109 32.95 -3.07 -14.73
CA GLN A 109 34.39 -3.12 -15.10
C GLN A 109 34.60 -3.11 -16.63
N GLY A 110 33.86 -2.27 -17.36
CA GLY A 110 33.94 -2.19 -18.82
C GLY A 110 33.36 -3.39 -19.60
N THR A 111 32.88 -4.42 -18.91
CA THR A 111 32.26 -5.61 -19.53
C THR A 111 30.75 -5.46 -19.54
N LYS A 112 30.11 -5.77 -20.67
CA LYS A 112 28.65 -5.80 -20.80
C LYS A 112 28.10 -7.15 -20.34
N TYR A 113 26.99 -7.13 -19.60
CA TYR A 113 26.35 -8.32 -19.05
C TYR A 113 24.94 -8.52 -19.61
N VAL A 114 24.49 -9.77 -19.59
CA VAL A 114 23.10 -10.18 -19.82
C VAL A 114 22.53 -10.82 -18.56
N ARG A 115 21.27 -10.54 -18.24
CA ARG A 115 20.56 -11.18 -17.13
C ARG A 115 20.20 -12.61 -17.54
N ALA A 116 20.89 -13.57 -16.94
CA ALA A 116 20.71 -14.99 -17.24
C ALA A 116 19.55 -15.63 -16.45
N CYS A 117 19.27 -15.14 -15.24
CA CYS A 117 18.15 -15.60 -14.41
C CYS A 117 17.67 -14.47 -13.49
N ALA A 118 16.39 -14.47 -13.15
CA ALA A 118 15.79 -13.55 -12.18
C ALA A 118 14.59 -14.18 -11.47
N PHE A 119 14.33 -13.75 -10.24
CA PHE A 119 13.15 -14.16 -9.47
C PHE A 119 12.58 -12.96 -8.72
N PRO A 120 11.37 -12.48 -9.10
CA PRO A 120 10.58 -12.92 -10.24
C PRO A 120 11.28 -12.66 -11.59
N GLU A 121 10.88 -13.39 -12.63
CA GLU A 121 11.43 -13.22 -13.98
C GLU A 121 11.05 -11.87 -14.61
N HIS A 122 9.83 -11.41 -14.32
CA HIS A 122 9.24 -10.18 -14.85
C HIS A 122 8.60 -9.35 -13.75
N ASN A 123 8.30 -8.09 -14.09
CA ASN A 123 7.58 -7.18 -13.22
C ASN A 123 6.22 -7.74 -12.78
N THR A 124 5.90 -7.54 -11.50
CA THR A 124 4.69 -8.08 -10.86
C THR A 124 3.50 -7.14 -11.03
N LEU A 125 3.26 -6.61 -12.23
CA LEU A 125 2.16 -5.68 -12.49
C LEU A 125 0.78 -6.27 -12.11
N PRO A 126 0.45 -7.53 -12.45
CA PRO A 126 -0.81 -8.14 -12.00
C PRO A 126 -0.94 -8.19 -10.47
N THR A 127 0.16 -8.45 -9.77
CA THR A 127 0.21 -8.46 -8.30
C THR A 127 -0.01 -7.06 -7.73
N MET A 128 0.59 -6.03 -8.34
CA MET A 128 0.37 -4.63 -7.97
C MET A 128 -1.09 -4.22 -8.17
N LEU A 129 -1.68 -4.57 -9.32
CA LEU A 129 -3.08 -4.26 -9.62
C LEU A 129 -4.06 -4.89 -8.62
N ASN A 130 -3.84 -6.16 -8.25
CA ASN A 130 -4.67 -6.80 -7.22
C ASN A 130 -4.53 -6.10 -5.86
N ARG A 131 -3.32 -5.68 -5.51
CA ARG A 131 -3.05 -4.96 -4.26
C ARG A 131 -3.47 -3.49 -4.28
N LEU A 132 -3.62 -2.88 -5.46
CA LEU A 132 -4.14 -1.53 -5.61
C LEU A 132 -5.57 -1.41 -5.07
N LEU A 133 -6.42 -2.41 -5.31
CA LEU A 133 -7.77 -2.47 -4.75
C LEU A 133 -7.77 -2.56 -3.21
N GLY A 134 -6.76 -3.23 -2.64
CA GLY A 134 -6.54 -3.34 -1.20
C GLY A 134 -5.59 -2.29 -0.61
N PHE A 135 -5.18 -1.28 -1.39
CA PHE A 135 -4.07 -0.38 -1.03
C PHE A 135 -4.32 0.35 0.30
N ARG A 136 -5.56 0.80 0.49
CA ARG A 136 -6.05 1.42 1.73
C ARG A 136 -5.89 0.51 2.94
N VAL A 137 -6.28 -0.76 2.81
CA VAL A 137 -6.27 -1.72 3.93
C VAL A 137 -4.83 -2.05 4.33
N ILE A 138 -3.97 -2.23 3.33
CA ILE A 138 -2.53 -2.51 3.52
C ILE A 138 -1.83 -1.31 4.17
N ASN A 139 -2.20 -0.08 3.78
CA ASN A 139 -1.55 1.16 4.19
C ASN A 139 -2.43 2.05 5.09
N TRP A 140 -3.23 1.47 5.98
CA TRP A 140 -4.25 2.22 6.76
C TRP A 140 -3.68 3.39 7.59
N LYS A 141 -2.43 3.28 8.08
CA LYS A 141 -1.76 4.39 8.80
C LYS A 141 -1.46 5.58 7.88
N PHE A 142 -1.04 5.29 6.66
CA PHE A 142 -0.79 6.29 5.64
C PHE A 142 -2.10 6.86 5.10
N ASP A 143 -3.13 6.01 4.92
CA ASP A 143 -4.51 6.41 4.58
C ASP A 143 -5.06 7.46 5.55
N LEU A 144 -4.76 7.33 6.86
CA LEU A 144 -5.12 8.34 7.86
C LEU A 144 -4.49 9.71 7.58
N ILE A 145 -3.19 9.75 7.29
CA ILE A 145 -2.49 11.01 7.01
C ILE A 145 -3.05 11.63 5.73
N ILE A 146 -3.25 10.83 4.69
CA ILE A 146 -3.82 11.29 3.42
C ILE A 146 -5.24 11.81 3.59
N GLY A 147 -6.09 11.13 4.37
CA GLY A 147 -7.44 11.59 4.67
C GLY A 147 -7.47 12.97 5.33
N VAL A 148 -6.56 13.23 6.29
CA VAL A 148 -6.41 14.55 6.89
C VAL A 148 -5.93 15.58 5.87
N CYS A 149 -4.92 15.27 5.07
CA CYS A 149 -4.43 16.16 4.01
C CYS A 149 -5.51 16.48 2.97
N SER A 150 -6.31 15.50 2.56
CA SER A 150 -7.46 15.69 1.68
C SER A 150 -8.52 16.59 2.31
N PHE A 151 -8.84 16.39 3.60
CA PHE A 151 -9.76 17.29 4.29
C PHE A 151 -9.25 18.74 4.30
N LEU A 152 -7.95 18.95 4.50
CA LEU A 152 -7.34 20.28 4.40
C LEU A 152 -7.47 20.89 2.99
N VAL A 153 -7.59 20.09 1.92
CA VAL A 153 -7.88 20.60 0.57
C VAL A 153 -9.26 21.24 0.50
N VAL A 154 -10.26 20.75 1.22
CA VAL A 154 -11.63 21.30 1.14
C VAL A 154 -12.01 22.20 2.31
N VAL A 155 -11.19 22.30 3.35
CA VAL A 155 -11.55 22.99 4.60
C VAL A 155 -11.94 24.45 4.39
N SER A 156 -11.29 25.17 3.48
CA SER A 156 -11.62 26.58 3.18
C SER A 156 -12.93 26.75 2.40
N LEU A 157 -13.53 25.65 1.93
CA LEU A 157 -14.86 25.66 1.31
C LEU A 157 -15.95 25.51 2.38
N LEU A 158 -15.63 25.15 3.63
CA LEU A 158 -16.62 24.84 4.65
C LEU A 158 -16.89 26.06 5.55
N PRO A 159 -18.13 26.27 6.02
CA PRO A 159 -19.31 25.42 5.82
C PRO A 159 -19.97 25.61 4.43
N GLN A 160 -20.78 24.64 4.02
CA GLN A 160 -21.54 24.64 2.78
C GLN A 160 -23.03 24.55 3.09
N SER A 161 -23.83 25.40 2.43
CA SER A 161 -25.29 25.35 2.50
C SER A 161 -25.84 24.33 1.50
N ILE A 162 -26.92 23.64 1.89
CA ILE A 162 -27.72 22.80 0.98
C ILE A 162 -28.55 23.65 0.03
N LYS A 163 -29.19 24.70 0.55
CA LYS A 163 -29.96 25.68 -0.22
C LYS A 163 -28.95 26.59 -0.90
N ASP A 164 -28.80 26.45 -2.21
CA ASP A 164 -27.71 27.09 -2.96
C ASP A 164 -27.70 28.61 -2.81
N VAL A 165 -26.50 29.19 -2.81
CA VAL A 165 -26.26 30.65 -2.73
C VAL A 165 -26.63 31.37 -4.04
N ARG A 166 -26.70 30.63 -5.14
CA ARG A 166 -27.24 31.12 -6.43
C ARG A 166 -28.74 30.85 -6.50
N CYS A 167 -29.50 31.62 -5.73
CA CYS A 167 -30.84 32.01 -6.16
C CYS A 167 -30.73 33.03 -7.32
N ASP A 168 -30.09 32.65 -8.42
CA ASP A 168 -30.38 33.28 -9.71
C ASP A 168 -31.56 32.50 -10.28
N LEU A 169 -32.60 33.21 -10.71
CA LEU A 169 -33.94 32.72 -11.06
C LEU A 169 -34.03 31.62 -12.15
N GLU A 170 -32.92 31.01 -12.58
CA GLU A 170 -32.85 30.07 -13.71
C GLU A 170 -32.51 28.61 -13.35
N SER A 171 -32.05 28.28 -12.13
CA SER A 171 -31.81 26.89 -11.73
C SER A 171 -33.11 26.20 -11.28
N GLY A 172 -33.62 25.29 -12.12
CA GLY A 172 -34.78 24.46 -11.79
C GLY A 172 -34.48 23.46 -10.65
N PRO A 173 -35.52 22.94 -9.98
CA PRO A 173 -35.36 21.92 -8.94
C PRO A 173 -34.68 20.67 -9.50
N LEU A 174 -33.82 20.06 -8.69
CA LEU A 174 -32.99 18.91 -9.01
C LEU A 174 -33.87 17.64 -8.98
N MET A 175 -34.69 17.48 -10.02
CA MET A 175 -35.66 16.39 -10.13
C MET A 175 -35.20 15.23 -11.01
N THR A 176 -34.26 15.47 -11.93
CA THR A 176 -33.76 14.44 -12.85
C THR A 176 -32.24 14.20 -12.73
N LEU A 177 -31.78 13.04 -13.19
CA LEU A 177 -30.35 12.69 -13.18
C LEU A 177 -29.47 13.68 -14.00
N PRO A 178 -29.88 14.15 -15.20
CA PRO A 178 -29.15 15.19 -15.91
C PRO A 178 -29.00 16.49 -15.12
N ASP A 179 -30.05 16.94 -14.43
CA ASP A 179 -30.01 18.15 -13.60
C ASP A 179 -29.02 17.97 -12.44
N ALA A 180 -29.04 16.79 -11.81
CA ALA A 180 -28.10 16.44 -10.75
C ALA A 180 -26.64 16.47 -11.21
N VAL A 181 -26.35 15.92 -12.38
CA VAL A 181 -24.99 15.90 -12.96
C VAL A 181 -24.54 17.30 -13.34
N ALA A 182 -25.43 18.13 -13.89
CA ALA A 182 -25.13 19.51 -14.24
C ALA A 182 -24.82 20.35 -12.99
N ALA A 183 -25.67 20.27 -11.96
CA ALA A 183 -25.46 20.95 -10.69
C ALA A 183 -24.18 20.48 -9.98
N TRP A 184 -23.89 19.17 -10.01
CA TRP A 184 -22.64 18.62 -9.50
C TRP A 184 -21.43 19.21 -10.22
N TRP A 185 -21.44 19.22 -11.55
CA TRP A 185 -20.34 19.76 -12.35
C TRP A 185 -20.11 21.25 -12.09
N GLU A 186 -21.19 22.04 -12.06
CA GLU A 186 -21.12 23.47 -11.75
C GLU A 186 -20.48 23.70 -10.38
N ARG A 187 -20.95 23.00 -9.33
CA ARG A 187 -20.40 23.10 -7.98
C ARG A 187 -18.93 22.71 -7.93
N VAL A 188 -18.51 21.65 -8.64
CA VAL A 188 -17.09 21.27 -8.74
C VAL A 188 -16.25 22.41 -9.33
N CYS A 189 -16.70 23.03 -10.42
CA CYS A 189 -16.01 24.17 -11.02
C CYS A 189 -15.91 25.36 -10.05
N VAL A 190 -17.03 25.71 -9.38
CA VAL A 190 -17.05 26.79 -8.39
C VAL A 190 -16.11 26.49 -7.22
N TYR A 191 -16.13 25.27 -6.68
CA TYR A 191 -15.25 24.88 -5.59
C TYR A 191 -13.77 24.96 -5.97
N ILE A 192 -13.39 24.47 -7.15
CA ILE A 192 -12.00 24.56 -7.61
C ILE A 192 -11.56 26.02 -7.77
N VAL A 193 -12.40 26.88 -8.35
CA VAL A 193 -12.09 28.31 -8.52
C VAL A 193 -11.98 29.01 -7.17
N THR A 194 -12.93 28.79 -6.25
CA THR A 194 -12.92 29.39 -4.91
C THR A 194 -11.73 28.92 -4.09
N LEU A 195 -11.40 27.63 -4.15
CA LEU A 195 -10.23 27.04 -3.50
C LEU A 195 -8.95 27.75 -3.93
N LEU A 196 -8.75 27.94 -5.24
CA LEU A 196 -7.53 28.54 -5.79
C LEU A 196 -7.46 30.06 -5.59
N SER A 197 -8.60 30.75 -5.51
CA SER A 197 -8.65 32.21 -5.43
C SER A 197 -8.72 32.75 -3.99
N LYS A 198 -9.40 32.07 -3.08
CA LYS A 198 -9.70 32.57 -1.73
C LYS A 198 -9.25 31.63 -0.60
N GLY A 199 -9.08 30.33 -0.85
CA GLY A 199 -8.82 29.34 0.19
C GLY A 199 -7.33 29.16 0.52
N ILE A 200 -6.75 29.98 1.42
CA ILE A 200 -5.32 29.90 1.77
C ILE A 200 -4.92 28.51 2.29
N ALA A 201 -5.66 27.94 3.24
CA ALA A 201 -5.34 26.63 3.81
C ALA A 201 -5.44 25.52 2.75
N SER A 202 -6.51 25.54 1.97
CA SER A 202 -6.72 24.62 0.85
C SER A 202 -5.67 24.72 -0.25
N LEU A 203 -5.21 25.94 -0.56
CA LEU A 203 -4.15 26.18 -1.52
C LEU A 203 -2.81 25.62 -1.02
N LEU A 204 -2.46 25.83 0.25
CA LEU A 204 -1.25 25.26 0.86
C LEU A 204 -1.26 23.73 0.84
N ALA A 205 -2.41 23.11 1.17
CA ALA A 205 -2.55 21.66 1.08
C ALA A 205 -2.39 21.15 -0.36
N THR A 206 -2.97 21.86 -1.34
CA THR A 206 -2.84 21.55 -2.77
C THR A 206 -1.39 21.67 -3.26
N LEU A 207 -0.68 22.72 -2.85
CA LEU A 207 0.76 22.88 -3.14
C LEU A 207 1.60 21.79 -2.47
N GLY A 208 1.18 21.32 -1.29
CA GLY A 208 1.77 20.15 -0.62
C GLY A 208 1.67 18.88 -1.48
N PHE A 209 0.48 18.57 -1.99
CA PHE A 209 0.29 17.46 -2.93
C PHE A 209 1.12 17.63 -4.20
N LEU A 210 1.16 18.84 -4.76
CA LEU A 210 1.98 19.13 -5.95
C LEU A 210 3.47 18.87 -5.69
N ALA A 211 3.99 19.33 -4.55
CA ALA A 211 5.39 19.12 -4.17
C ALA A 211 5.70 17.62 -3.97
N VAL A 212 4.80 16.88 -3.32
CA VAL A 212 4.94 15.42 -3.14
C VAL A 212 4.93 14.73 -4.49
N PHE A 213 3.96 15.01 -5.37
CA PHE A 213 3.90 14.37 -6.68
C PHE A 213 5.07 14.77 -7.60
N ALA A 214 5.59 15.99 -7.46
CA ALA A 214 6.76 16.48 -8.18
C ALA A 214 8.08 15.83 -7.70
N SER A 215 8.09 15.17 -6.54
CA SER A 215 9.26 14.42 -6.06
C SER A 215 9.56 13.19 -6.96
N ALA A 216 8.55 12.64 -7.65
CA ALA A 216 8.79 11.62 -8.68
C ALA A 216 9.74 12.15 -9.76
N GLY A 217 10.73 11.33 -10.09
CA GLY A 217 11.68 11.62 -11.16
C GLY A 217 12.85 12.53 -10.78
N VAL A 218 12.92 13.03 -9.53
CA VAL A 218 14.12 13.74 -9.02
C VAL A 218 15.37 12.86 -9.16
N GLU A 219 15.23 11.56 -8.86
CA GLU A 219 16.34 10.60 -8.83
C GLU A 219 16.94 10.30 -10.20
N LYS A 220 16.19 10.55 -11.28
CA LYS A 220 16.52 10.17 -12.66
C LYS A 220 16.81 11.35 -13.59
N ASP A 221 16.97 12.55 -13.02
CA ASP A 221 17.20 13.78 -13.78
C ASP A 221 16.14 14.03 -14.88
N ILE A 222 14.90 13.57 -14.65
CA ILE A 222 13.79 13.78 -15.60
C ILE A 222 13.59 15.30 -15.78
N PRO A 223 13.40 15.79 -17.02
CA PRO A 223 13.20 17.21 -17.28
C PRO A 223 12.10 17.82 -16.39
N VAL A 224 12.40 18.99 -15.81
CA VAL A 224 11.52 19.64 -14.83
C VAL A 224 10.10 19.84 -15.38
N TRP A 225 9.94 20.17 -16.66
CA TRP A 225 8.62 20.37 -17.27
C TRP A 225 7.79 19.09 -17.34
N MET A 226 8.39 17.91 -17.57
CA MET A 226 7.68 16.62 -17.55
C MET A 226 7.24 16.28 -16.13
N ARG A 227 8.12 16.51 -15.16
CA ARG A 227 7.81 16.33 -13.73
C ARG A 227 6.67 17.24 -13.29
N LEU A 228 6.71 18.51 -13.70
CA LEU A 228 5.63 19.46 -13.43
C LEU A 228 4.33 19.01 -14.08
N LEU A 229 4.32 18.66 -15.37
CA LEU A 229 3.13 18.17 -16.07
C LEU A 229 2.52 16.96 -15.37
N HIS A 230 3.34 15.97 -15.03
CA HIS A 230 2.93 14.77 -14.31
C HIS A 230 2.37 15.13 -12.93
N SER A 231 3.08 15.93 -12.14
CA SER A 231 2.63 16.35 -10.81
C SER A 231 1.34 17.16 -10.85
N CYS A 232 1.16 18.03 -11.85
CA CYS A 232 -0.07 18.79 -12.05
C CYS A 232 -1.26 17.87 -12.36
N LEU A 233 -1.07 16.83 -13.19
CA LEU A 233 -2.12 15.86 -13.50
C LEU A 233 -2.62 15.15 -12.23
N TRP A 234 -1.72 14.59 -11.42
CA TRP A 234 -2.09 13.86 -10.21
C TRP A 234 -2.62 14.76 -9.10
N THR A 235 -2.09 15.99 -8.99
CA THR A 235 -2.64 17.00 -8.08
C THR A 235 -4.05 17.40 -8.50
N PHE A 236 -4.26 17.66 -9.79
CA PHE A 236 -5.57 17.97 -10.34
C PHE A 236 -6.56 16.83 -10.06
N LEU A 237 -6.18 15.58 -10.31
CA LEU A 237 -7.05 14.42 -10.03
C LEU A 237 -7.41 14.33 -8.54
N THR A 238 -6.44 14.59 -7.65
CA THR A 238 -6.67 14.60 -6.19
C THR A 238 -7.64 15.71 -5.79
N VAL A 239 -7.41 16.95 -6.24
CA VAL A 239 -8.30 18.09 -5.97
C VAL A 239 -9.68 17.86 -6.56
N PHE A 240 -9.75 17.33 -7.78
CA PHE A 240 -11.00 17.00 -8.47
C PHE A 240 -11.82 15.97 -7.69
N ILE A 241 -11.20 14.92 -7.14
CA ILE A 241 -11.89 13.95 -6.29
C ILE A 241 -12.35 14.61 -4.98
N CYS A 242 -11.49 15.41 -4.34
CA CYS A 242 -11.83 16.09 -3.10
C CYS A 242 -13.04 17.03 -3.27
N CYS A 243 -13.02 17.91 -4.26
CA CYS A 243 -14.11 18.83 -4.58
C CYS A 243 -15.33 18.09 -5.18
N GLY A 244 -15.10 17.08 -6.01
CA GLY A 244 -16.10 16.24 -6.64
C GLY A 244 -16.97 15.49 -5.65
N MET A 245 -16.35 14.84 -4.67
CA MET A 245 -17.09 14.12 -3.63
C MET A 245 -17.76 15.06 -2.63
N LEU A 246 -17.18 16.23 -2.36
CA LEU A 246 -17.85 17.28 -1.60
C LEU A 246 -19.10 17.77 -2.33
N ALA A 247 -19.00 18.08 -3.63
CA ALA A 247 -20.14 18.47 -4.45
C ALA A 247 -21.19 17.36 -4.49
N TYR A 248 -20.77 16.10 -4.64
CA TYR A 248 -21.66 14.94 -4.63
C TYR A 248 -22.46 14.83 -3.32
N LEU A 249 -21.79 14.99 -2.18
CA LEU A 249 -22.45 14.95 -0.87
C LEU A 249 -23.51 16.07 -0.75
N ILE A 250 -23.16 17.31 -1.08
CA ILE A 250 -24.10 18.43 -0.96
C ILE A 250 -25.23 18.33 -1.98
N CYS A 251 -24.97 17.95 -3.23
CA CYS A 251 -26.02 17.68 -4.23
C CYS A 251 -26.96 16.57 -3.78
N THR A 252 -26.45 15.53 -3.11
CA THR A 252 -27.29 14.46 -2.57
C THR A 252 -28.20 15.00 -1.47
N LEU A 253 -27.67 15.80 -0.54
CA LEU A 253 -28.48 16.43 0.51
C LEU A 253 -29.52 17.39 -0.07
N GLN A 254 -29.16 18.17 -1.09
CA GLN A 254 -30.08 19.07 -1.81
C GLN A 254 -31.19 18.29 -2.51
N TYR A 255 -30.84 17.22 -3.23
CA TYR A 255 -31.82 16.34 -3.84
C TYR A 255 -32.80 15.79 -2.80
N MET A 256 -32.29 15.32 -1.67
CA MET A 256 -33.12 14.78 -0.60
C MET A 256 -34.03 15.86 0.02
N ALA A 257 -33.54 17.08 0.20
CA ALA A 257 -34.35 18.20 0.70
C ALA A 257 -35.47 18.58 -0.29
N GLU A 258 -35.15 18.77 -1.57
CA GLU A 258 -36.11 19.21 -2.60
C GLU A 258 -37.19 18.17 -2.92
N ASN A 259 -36.87 16.88 -2.75
CA ASN A 259 -37.81 15.78 -2.97
C ASN A 259 -38.51 15.31 -1.68
N HIS A 260 -38.45 16.10 -0.60
CA HIS A 260 -39.08 15.81 0.70
C HIS A 260 -38.68 14.44 1.28
N LEU A 261 -37.43 14.04 1.08
CA LEU A 261 -36.83 12.84 1.66
C LEU A 261 -36.16 13.10 3.02
N LEU A 262 -36.05 14.37 3.41
CA LEU A 262 -35.58 14.82 4.73
C LEU A 262 -36.75 15.34 5.56
N VAL A 263 -36.78 14.95 6.82
CA VAL A 263 -37.71 15.46 7.84
C VAL A 263 -37.18 16.75 8.45
N SER A 264 -35.84 16.87 8.58
CA SER A 264 -35.20 18.10 9.04
C SER A 264 -35.22 19.15 7.94
N ALA A 265 -36.17 20.08 8.01
CA ALA A 265 -36.26 21.24 7.14
C ALA A 265 -36.77 22.46 7.93
N ASP A 266 -36.36 23.66 7.52
CA ASP A 266 -36.91 24.94 8.00
C ASP A 266 -36.87 25.08 9.54
N ASP A 267 -35.66 25.05 10.11
CA ASP A 267 -35.37 25.12 11.55
C ASP A 267 -35.93 23.97 12.41
N HIS A 268 -36.59 22.99 11.81
CA HIS A 268 -37.02 21.79 12.48
C HIS A 268 -35.91 20.73 12.49
N TRP A 269 -35.57 20.22 13.67
CA TRP A 269 -34.66 19.08 13.82
C TRP A 269 -35.46 17.81 14.12
N GLY A 270 -35.60 16.95 13.11
CA GLY A 270 -36.32 15.68 13.16
C GLY A 270 -35.55 14.56 12.47
N SER A 271 -36.05 13.33 12.56
CA SER A 271 -35.45 12.21 11.84
C SER A 271 -36.49 11.16 11.50
N VAL A 272 -36.39 10.59 10.29
CA VAL A 272 -37.21 9.45 9.87
C VAL A 272 -37.02 8.26 10.82
N LEU A 273 -35.80 8.04 11.34
CA LEU A 273 -35.53 6.95 12.29
C LEU A 273 -36.32 7.15 13.60
N GLU A 274 -36.41 8.38 14.07
CA GLU A 274 -37.22 8.72 15.24
C GLU A 274 -38.71 8.47 14.98
N ASP A 275 -39.23 9.01 13.87
CA ASP A 275 -40.64 8.87 13.49
C ASP A 275 -41.04 7.40 13.29
N GLN A 276 -40.21 6.61 12.60
CA GLN A 276 -40.46 5.19 12.36
C GLN A 276 -40.42 4.37 13.65
N LEU A 277 -39.50 4.67 14.57
CA LEU A 277 -39.43 4.00 15.86
C LEU A 277 -40.70 4.30 16.67
N PHE A 278 -41.09 5.56 16.78
CA PHE A 278 -42.30 5.94 17.52
C PHE A 278 -43.56 5.39 16.88
N ALA A 279 -43.69 5.43 15.56
CA ALA A 279 -44.80 4.81 14.84
C ALA A 279 -44.87 3.30 15.07
N SER A 280 -43.72 2.61 15.10
CA SER A 280 -43.65 1.16 15.36
C SER A 280 -44.04 0.81 16.81
N VAL A 281 -43.57 1.60 17.78
CA VAL A 281 -43.92 1.45 19.19
C VAL A 281 -45.41 1.71 19.39
N ASP A 282 -45.95 2.77 18.80
CA ASP A 282 -47.38 3.08 18.86
C ASP A 282 -48.23 2.01 18.20
N GLY A 283 -47.82 1.50 17.03
CA GLY A 283 -48.49 0.41 16.33
C GLY A 283 -48.58 -0.85 17.20
N LEU A 284 -47.47 -1.24 17.83
CA LEU A 284 -47.42 -2.39 18.73
C LEU A 284 -48.30 -2.20 19.97
N LEU A 285 -48.24 -1.02 20.60
CA LEU A 285 -49.03 -0.71 21.78
C LEU A 285 -50.53 -0.67 21.47
N ASN A 286 -50.91 -0.08 20.34
CA ASN A 286 -52.30 0.00 19.92
C ASN A 286 -52.85 -1.38 19.54
N HIS A 287 -52.10 -2.19 18.80
CA HIS A 287 -52.50 -3.58 18.49
C HIS A 287 -52.66 -4.42 19.77
N THR A 288 -51.76 -4.26 20.75
CA THR A 288 -51.85 -4.96 22.04
C THR A 288 -53.12 -4.56 22.81
N LYS A 289 -53.51 -3.28 22.78
CA LYS A 289 -54.76 -2.81 23.42
C LYS A 289 -56.00 -3.34 22.72
N GLU A 290 -55.98 -3.43 21.39
CA GLU A 290 -57.09 -4.01 20.62
C GLU A 290 -57.29 -5.49 20.97
N LEU A 291 -56.21 -6.27 21.05
CA LEU A 291 -56.26 -7.66 21.51
C LEU A 291 -56.82 -7.81 22.94
N LEU A 292 -56.60 -6.81 23.79
CA LEU A 292 -57.10 -6.75 25.17
C LEU A 292 -58.54 -6.24 25.28
N GLY A 293 -59.25 -5.99 24.17
CA GLY A 293 -60.64 -5.52 24.16
C GLY A 293 -60.81 -4.01 24.37
N GLY A 294 -59.71 -3.25 24.30
CA GLY A 294 -59.70 -1.79 24.41
C GLY A 294 -59.69 -1.25 25.86
N PRO A 295 -59.41 0.05 26.02
CA PRO A 295 -59.17 0.69 27.33
C PRO A 295 -60.41 0.76 28.24
N HIS A 296 -61.61 0.49 27.70
CA HIS A 296 -62.86 0.49 28.46
C HIS A 296 -63.27 -0.90 28.97
N ALA A 297 -62.70 -1.98 28.43
CA ALA A 297 -63.05 -3.35 28.79
C ALA A 297 -61.98 -4.06 29.64
N SER A 298 -60.72 -3.60 29.60
CA SER A 298 -59.60 -4.23 30.32
C SER A 298 -58.80 -3.22 31.15
N VAL A 299 -58.59 -3.55 32.43
CA VAL A 299 -57.72 -2.78 33.35
C VAL A 299 -56.28 -2.72 32.83
N ILE A 300 -55.82 -3.79 32.18
CA ILE A 300 -54.47 -3.87 31.62
C ILE A 300 -54.34 -2.91 30.43
N ALA A 301 -55.35 -2.80 29.57
CA ALA A 301 -55.35 -1.85 28.45
C ALA A 301 -55.42 -0.38 28.93
N HIS A 302 -56.14 -0.10 30.02
CA HIS A 302 -56.18 1.22 30.64
C HIS A 302 -54.82 1.63 31.23
N GLU A 303 -54.15 0.74 31.98
CA GLU A 303 -52.81 0.99 32.51
C GLU A 303 -51.76 1.10 31.38
N LEU A 304 -51.88 0.33 30.30
CA LEU A 304 -51.01 0.48 29.12
C LEU A 304 -51.15 1.87 28.48
N HIS A 305 -52.36 2.43 28.42
CA HIS A 305 -52.60 3.77 27.89
C HIS A 305 -52.03 4.87 28.81
N ARG A 306 -52.15 4.71 30.12
CA ARG A 306 -51.54 5.60 31.11
C ARG A 306 -50.01 5.55 31.04
N LEU A 307 -49.43 4.36 30.89
CA LEU A 307 -47.99 4.17 30.71
C LEU A 307 -47.49 4.80 29.41
N GLN A 308 -48.19 4.62 28.29
CA GLN A 308 -47.80 5.22 27.00
C GLN A 308 -47.77 6.76 27.07
N THR A 309 -48.80 7.38 27.65
CA THR A 309 -48.86 8.85 27.79
C THR A 309 -47.78 9.38 28.74
N SER A 310 -47.46 8.65 29.82
CA SER A 310 -46.34 8.97 30.70
C SER A 310 -44.97 8.71 30.05
N PHE A 311 -44.87 7.76 29.12
CA PHE A 311 -43.64 7.41 28.42
C PHE A 311 -43.22 8.54 27.49
N TYR A 312 -44.12 9.05 26.65
CA TYR A 312 -43.85 10.17 25.74
C TYR A 312 -43.52 11.50 26.45
N GLY A 313 -44.03 11.73 27.65
CA GLY A 313 -43.67 12.88 28.48
C GLY A 313 -42.38 12.71 29.28
N GLY A 314 -41.76 11.54 29.23
CA GLY A 314 -40.58 11.19 30.03
C GLY A 314 -39.29 11.80 29.48
N ARG A 315 -38.42 12.30 30.38
CA ARG A 315 -37.09 12.80 30.00
C ARG A 315 -36.25 11.76 29.27
N LEU A 316 -36.38 10.48 29.63
CA LEU A 316 -35.66 9.39 28.98
C LEU A 316 -36.04 9.24 27.51
N VAL A 317 -37.32 9.35 27.16
CA VAL A 317 -37.80 9.24 25.78
C VAL A 317 -37.34 10.43 24.95
N SER A 318 -37.34 11.63 25.54
CA SER A 318 -36.75 12.81 24.90
C SER A 318 -35.25 12.62 24.62
N TRP A 319 -34.48 12.07 25.57
CA TRP A 319 -33.07 11.73 25.34
C TRP A 319 -32.88 10.64 24.29
N CYS A 320 -33.75 9.63 24.25
CA CYS A 320 -33.75 8.62 23.19
C CYS A 320 -34.01 9.26 21.81
N GLY A 321 -34.97 10.18 21.70
CA GLY A 321 -35.24 10.93 20.47
C GLY A 321 -34.02 11.72 19.99
N VAL A 322 -33.33 12.42 20.89
CA VAL A 322 -32.07 13.12 20.60
C VAL A 322 -31.01 12.16 20.06
N ILE A 323 -30.83 10.99 20.69
CA ILE A 323 -29.87 9.98 20.22
C ILE A 323 -30.24 9.47 18.82
N LEU A 324 -31.52 9.17 18.57
CA LEU A 324 -31.99 8.68 17.28
C LEU A 324 -31.74 9.68 16.16
N ARG A 325 -32.01 10.98 16.42
CA ARG A 325 -31.69 12.05 15.46
C ARG A 325 -30.19 12.15 15.19
N CYS A 326 -29.34 12.01 16.22
CA CYS A 326 -27.89 11.98 16.02
C CYS A 326 -27.42 10.74 15.24
N LEU A 327 -28.13 9.61 15.33
CA LEU A 327 -27.83 8.39 14.58
C LEU A 327 -28.30 8.45 13.12
N ASP A 328 -28.96 9.53 12.71
CA ASP A 328 -29.35 9.81 11.33
C ASP A 328 -28.37 10.83 10.71
N PRO A 329 -27.26 10.37 10.10
CA PRO A 329 -26.17 11.26 9.73
C PRO A 329 -26.55 12.19 8.57
N PHE A 330 -27.47 11.80 7.69
CA PHE A 330 -27.92 12.65 6.59
C PHE A 330 -28.82 13.78 7.10
N GLU A 331 -29.81 13.47 7.94
CA GLU A 331 -30.67 14.48 8.58
C GLU A 331 -29.86 15.44 9.44
N MET A 332 -28.96 14.91 10.27
CA MET A 332 -28.11 15.74 11.14
C MET A 332 -27.19 16.66 10.35
N LEU A 333 -26.52 16.14 9.32
CA LEU A 333 -25.66 16.96 8.48
C LEU A 333 -26.47 18.00 7.71
N ALA A 334 -27.69 17.67 7.27
CA ALA A 334 -28.54 18.60 6.56
C ALA A 334 -29.01 19.76 7.45
N TYR A 335 -29.54 19.42 8.63
CA TYR A 335 -29.93 20.40 9.64
C TYR A 335 -28.76 21.33 10.01
N LEU A 336 -27.58 20.76 10.29
CA LEU A 336 -26.40 21.55 10.63
C LEU A 336 -25.92 22.41 9.46
N SER A 337 -25.90 21.87 8.25
CA SER A 337 -25.49 22.58 7.04
C SER A 337 -26.34 23.83 6.82
N GLU A 338 -27.66 23.74 7.02
CA GLU A 338 -28.53 24.91 6.93
C GLU A 338 -28.31 25.88 8.09
N LYS A 339 -28.25 25.37 9.33
CA LYS A 339 -28.13 26.18 10.54
C LYS A 339 -26.82 26.98 10.63
N VAL A 340 -25.71 26.41 10.20
CA VAL A 340 -24.38 27.01 10.42
C VAL A 340 -23.83 27.76 9.21
N SER A 341 -24.43 27.60 8.03
CA SER A 341 -23.90 28.21 6.80
C SER A 341 -24.46 29.62 6.57
N SER A 342 -23.60 30.53 6.09
CA SER A 342 -24.03 31.83 5.61
C SER A 342 -24.21 31.85 4.08
N PRO A 343 -24.84 32.89 3.49
CA PRO A 343 -24.88 33.08 2.05
C PRO A 343 -23.50 33.21 1.39
N GLU A 344 -22.45 33.58 2.14
CA GLU A 344 -21.09 33.57 1.63
C GLU A 344 -20.43 32.20 1.89
N MET A 345 -20.03 31.52 0.82
CA MET A 345 -19.35 30.21 0.88
C MET A 345 -18.13 30.24 1.81
N GLY A 346 -18.00 29.24 2.67
CA GLY A 346 -16.85 29.12 3.57
C GLY A 346 -16.93 30.03 4.81
N THR A 347 -18.08 30.64 5.07
CA THR A 347 -18.31 31.48 6.25
C THR A 347 -19.46 30.96 7.10
N PHE A 348 -19.27 30.95 8.41
CA PHE A 348 -20.30 30.56 9.37
C PHE A 348 -21.33 31.68 9.57
N ALA A 349 -22.58 31.30 9.82
CA ALA A 349 -23.64 32.21 10.21
C ALA A 349 -23.29 32.90 11.54
N GLY A 350 -23.62 34.20 11.68
CA GLY A 350 -23.21 35.01 12.83
C GLY A 350 -23.84 34.60 14.17
N ASP A 351 -24.92 33.83 14.12
CA ASP A 351 -25.67 33.28 15.25
C ASP A 351 -25.39 31.80 15.52
N ALA A 352 -24.52 31.15 14.73
CA ALA A 352 -24.14 29.76 14.92
C ALA A 352 -23.39 29.57 16.26
N SER A 353 -23.76 28.54 17.02
CA SER A 353 -23.04 28.21 18.24
C SER A 353 -21.78 27.40 17.94
N ARG A 354 -20.74 27.54 18.77
CA ARG A 354 -19.50 26.74 18.65
C ARG A 354 -19.75 25.22 18.73
N ALA A 355 -20.81 24.81 19.43
CA ALA A 355 -21.18 23.40 19.50
C ALA A 355 -21.76 22.91 18.17
N ASP A 356 -22.59 23.73 17.51
CA ASP A 356 -23.12 23.43 16.17
C ASP A 356 -22.00 23.39 15.12
N GLU A 357 -21.05 24.33 15.17
CA GLU A 357 -19.86 24.34 14.30
C GLU A 357 -19.02 23.05 14.45
N LEU A 358 -18.74 22.66 15.70
CA LEU A 358 -17.96 21.45 15.98
C LEU A 358 -18.69 20.18 15.52
N LEU A 359 -19.99 20.10 15.77
CA LEU A 359 -20.82 18.98 15.32
C LEU A 359 -20.85 18.93 13.78
N TYR A 360 -21.01 20.07 13.11
CA TYR A 360 -20.97 20.15 11.66
C TYR A 360 -19.68 19.57 11.10
N TYR A 361 -18.52 20.00 11.62
CA TYR A 361 -17.23 19.44 11.19
C TYR A 361 -17.10 17.95 11.49
N LEU A 362 -17.59 17.47 12.63
CA LEU A 362 -17.52 16.04 12.98
C LEU A 362 -18.30 15.16 12.00
N TYR A 363 -19.57 15.53 11.71
CA TYR A 363 -20.39 14.80 10.75
C TYR A 363 -19.83 14.93 9.33
N PHE A 364 -19.37 16.13 8.97
CA PHE A 364 -18.77 16.34 7.67
C PHE A 364 -17.51 15.48 7.48
N VAL A 365 -16.59 15.48 8.45
CA VAL A 365 -15.38 14.65 8.41
C VAL A 365 -15.76 13.17 8.32
N PHE A 366 -16.79 12.71 9.01
CA PHE A 366 -17.28 11.33 8.91
C PHE A 366 -17.68 10.95 7.48
N PHE A 367 -18.51 11.74 6.80
CA PHE A 367 -18.89 11.49 5.41
C PHE A 367 -17.72 11.64 4.46
N TYR A 368 -16.97 12.73 4.61
CA TYR A 368 -15.82 13.03 3.77
C TYR A 368 -14.78 11.92 3.83
N TRP A 369 -14.49 11.41 5.02
CA TRP A 369 -13.53 10.32 5.21
C TRP A 369 -13.99 9.00 4.58
N THR A 370 -15.30 8.75 4.62
CA THR A 370 -15.91 7.54 4.06
C THR A 370 -15.89 7.59 2.52
N LEU A 371 -16.13 8.76 1.94
CA LEU A 371 -16.25 8.96 0.50
C LEU A 371 -14.92 9.25 -0.20
N VAL A 372 -14.10 10.14 0.36
CA VAL A 372 -12.91 10.71 -0.33
C VAL A 372 -11.66 9.89 -0.09
N THR A 373 -11.36 9.56 1.15
CA THR A 373 -10.13 8.86 1.53
C THR A 373 -9.88 7.59 0.70
N PRO A 374 -10.85 6.67 0.48
CA PRO A 374 -10.58 5.48 -0.35
C PRO A 374 -10.28 5.82 -1.82
N LEU A 375 -10.90 6.86 -2.39
CA LEU A 375 -10.63 7.28 -3.77
C LEU A 375 -9.25 7.93 -3.90
N VAL A 376 -8.88 8.81 -2.97
CA VAL A 376 -7.56 9.46 -2.99
C VAL A 376 -6.44 8.44 -2.74
N SER A 377 -6.65 7.48 -1.83
CA SER A 377 -5.70 6.38 -1.63
C SER A 377 -5.52 5.50 -2.87
N PHE A 378 -6.60 5.25 -3.61
CA PHE A 378 -6.52 4.58 -4.91
C PHE A 378 -5.73 5.41 -5.93
N VAL A 379 -5.91 6.73 -5.96
CA VAL A 379 -5.12 7.64 -6.82
C VAL A 379 -3.64 7.62 -6.46
N ILE A 380 -3.28 7.65 -5.17
CA ILE A 380 -1.86 7.59 -4.76
C ILE A 380 -1.25 6.23 -5.10
N GLY A 381 -1.97 5.12 -4.87
CA GLY A 381 -1.51 3.80 -5.29
C GLY A 381 -1.31 3.72 -6.81
N SER A 382 -2.23 4.31 -7.58
CA SER A 382 -2.14 4.40 -9.05
C SER A 382 -0.95 5.25 -9.49
N TYR A 383 -0.71 6.38 -8.82
CA TYR A 383 0.45 7.24 -9.04
C TYR A 383 1.75 6.49 -8.84
N LEU A 384 1.91 5.77 -7.72
CA LEU A 384 3.12 4.98 -7.44
C LEU A 384 3.31 3.87 -8.48
N MET A 385 2.23 3.20 -8.87
CA MET A 385 2.26 2.17 -9.92
C MET A 385 2.66 2.76 -11.28
N CYS A 386 2.11 3.91 -11.67
CA CYS A 386 2.49 4.61 -12.90
C CYS A 386 3.95 5.08 -12.86
N CYS A 387 4.42 5.59 -11.72
CA CYS A 387 5.81 6.00 -11.53
C CYS A 387 6.78 4.85 -11.78
N VAL A 388 6.53 3.67 -11.20
CA VAL A 388 7.44 2.53 -11.33
C VAL A 388 7.32 1.81 -12.68
N THR A 389 6.15 1.83 -13.33
CA THR A 389 5.92 1.11 -14.60
C THR A 389 6.24 1.93 -15.85
N LEU A 390 5.98 3.24 -15.83
CA LEU A 390 6.15 4.11 -17.01
C LEU A 390 7.41 4.97 -16.95
N PHE A 391 7.76 5.46 -15.75
CA PHE A 391 8.89 6.37 -15.55
C PHE A 391 10.08 5.70 -14.86
N ASP A 392 9.90 4.48 -14.38
CA ASP A 392 10.85 3.69 -13.62
C ASP A 392 11.50 4.49 -12.46
N CYS A 393 10.68 5.24 -11.71
CA CYS A 393 11.08 6.06 -10.57
C CYS A 393 10.27 5.72 -9.31
N LEU A 394 10.68 6.23 -8.15
CA LEU A 394 10.06 5.93 -6.84
C LEU A 394 10.01 4.42 -6.56
N TYR A 395 11.07 3.70 -6.96
CA TYR A 395 11.10 2.25 -6.95
C TYR A 395 10.86 1.67 -5.55
N ASP A 396 11.64 2.12 -4.56
CA ASP A 396 11.52 1.66 -3.17
C ASP A 396 10.17 2.05 -2.57
N ALA A 397 9.71 3.29 -2.81
CA ALA A 397 8.45 3.78 -2.29
C ALA A 397 7.25 2.99 -2.84
N ALA A 398 7.24 2.68 -4.15
CA ALA A 398 6.18 1.90 -4.78
C ALA A 398 6.15 0.46 -4.24
N TYR A 399 7.27 -0.26 -4.29
CA TYR A 399 7.31 -1.65 -3.85
C TYR A 399 7.08 -1.81 -2.34
N SER A 400 7.53 -0.85 -1.53
CA SER A 400 7.20 -0.77 -0.11
C SER A 400 5.72 -0.53 0.13
N ALA A 401 5.09 0.41 -0.60
CA ALA A 401 3.65 0.68 -0.45
C ALA A 401 2.77 -0.49 -0.91
N PHE A 402 3.19 -1.25 -1.94
CA PHE A 402 2.48 -2.45 -2.37
C PHE A 402 2.74 -3.66 -1.45
N GLN A 403 3.77 -3.65 -0.61
CA GLN A 403 4.05 -4.67 0.41
C GLN A 403 4.04 -6.12 -0.15
N ILE A 404 4.66 -6.35 -1.31
CA ILE A 404 4.65 -7.67 -1.95
C ILE A 404 5.58 -8.61 -1.16
N GLU A 405 4.99 -9.49 -0.36
CA GLU A 405 5.72 -10.43 0.52
C GLU A 405 6.21 -11.70 -0.21
N GLU A 406 5.72 -11.94 -1.41
CA GLU A 406 5.98 -13.15 -2.20
C GLU A 406 7.44 -13.17 -2.75
N TYR A 407 7.79 -14.26 -3.44
CA TYR A 407 9.07 -14.44 -4.15
C TYR A 407 10.32 -14.37 -3.25
N LYS A 408 10.38 -15.23 -2.24
CA LYS A 408 11.55 -15.34 -1.36
C LYS A 408 12.54 -16.34 -1.90
N HIS A 409 13.82 -16.11 -1.63
CA HIS A 409 14.87 -17.04 -2.05
C HIS A 409 16.12 -16.88 -1.20
N PHE A 410 17.00 -17.87 -1.28
CA PHE A 410 18.38 -17.79 -0.82
C PHE A 410 19.29 -18.61 -1.72
N VAL A 411 20.58 -18.27 -1.75
CA VAL A 411 21.59 -19.01 -2.51
C VAL A 411 22.42 -19.87 -1.56
N ARG A 412 22.50 -21.16 -1.85
CA ARG A 412 23.36 -22.10 -1.13
C ARG A 412 24.58 -22.44 -1.99
N PHE A 413 25.76 -22.15 -1.46
CA PHE A 413 27.02 -22.47 -2.12
C PHE A 413 27.60 -23.80 -1.64
N ARG A 414 28.24 -24.52 -2.56
CA ARG A 414 29.09 -25.69 -2.29
C ARG A 414 30.37 -25.53 -3.10
N LEU A 415 31.52 -25.60 -2.44
CA LEU A 415 32.82 -25.61 -3.10
C LEU A 415 33.26 -27.07 -3.33
N ASP A 416 33.57 -27.42 -4.57
CA ASP A 416 34.25 -28.68 -4.89
C ASP A 416 35.75 -28.51 -4.67
N VAL A 417 36.33 -29.34 -3.80
CA VAL A 417 37.75 -29.23 -3.44
C VAL A 417 38.66 -29.73 -4.57
N ALA A 418 38.21 -30.69 -5.37
CA ALA A 418 39.01 -31.29 -6.44
C ALA A 418 39.04 -30.40 -7.68
N THR A 419 37.89 -29.90 -8.11
CA THR A 419 37.80 -29.04 -9.31
C THR A 419 37.98 -27.56 -9.01
N ARG A 420 37.89 -27.16 -7.74
CA ARG A 420 37.83 -25.76 -7.27
C ARG A 420 36.62 -24.99 -7.81
N GLU A 421 35.60 -25.71 -8.27
CA GLU A 421 34.36 -25.12 -8.76
C GLU A 421 33.42 -24.72 -7.63
N LEU A 422 32.81 -23.55 -7.75
CA LEU A 422 31.78 -23.10 -6.83
C LEU A 422 30.40 -23.40 -7.43
N HIS A 423 29.71 -24.36 -6.85
CA HIS A 423 28.32 -24.67 -7.18
C HIS A 423 27.38 -23.77 -6.37
N ALA A 424 26.45 -23.11 -7.04
CA ALA A 424 25.45 -22.25 -6.44
C ALA A 424 24.04 -22.78 -6.74
N TYR A 425 23.30 -23.10 -5.69
CA TYR A 425 21.91 -23.58 -5.76
C TYR A 425 20.98 -22.48 -5.28
N VAL A 426 20.10 -22.01 -6.15
CA VAL A 426 19.13 -20.97 -5.83
C VAL A 426 17.85 -21.64 -5.39
N VAL A 427 17.57 -21.59 -4.09
CA VAL A 427 16.36 -22.14 -3.51
C VAL A 427 15.33 -21.02 -3.44
N ALA A 428 14.22 -21.18 -4.13
CA ALA A 428 13.19 -20.16 -4.30
C ALA A 428 11.84 -20.65 -3.80
N LEU A 429 11.05 -19.71 -3.31
CA LEU A 429 9.70 -19.89 -2.81
C LEU A 429 8.83 -18.78 -3.38
N ARG A 430 7.95 -19.13 -4.33
CA ARG A 430 7.05 -18.15 -4.94
C ARG A 430 6.03 -17.64 -3.94
N HIS A 431 5.41 -18.55 -3.18
CA HIS A 431 4.33 -18.24 -2.26
C HIS A 431 4.78 -18.41 -0.81
N VAL A 432 4.80 -17.32 -0.05
CA VAL A 432 5.23 -17.35 1.35
C VAL A 432 4.04 -17.69 2.26
N PRO A 433 4.14 -18.73 3.11
CA PRO A 433 3.10 -19.03 4.08
C PRO A 433 2.86 -17.87 5.04
N LYS A 434 1.59 -17.47 5.20
CA LYS A 434 1.16 -16.43 6.14
C LYS A 434 0.72 -16.97 7.50
N SER A 435 0.44 -18.27 7.56
CA SER A 435 0.09 -18.96 8.79
C SER A 435 1.09 -20.08 9.01
N TRP A 436 1.67 -20.11 10.21
CA TRP A 436 2.70 -21.05 10.60
C TRP A 436 2.19 -21.90 11.76
N THR A 437 2.51 -23.19 11.74
CA THR A 437 2.26 -24.10 12.85
C THR A 437 3.55 -24.68 13.37
N TRP A 438 3.54 -24.98 14.66
CA TRP A 438 4.71 -25.53 15.32
C TRP A 438 4.89 -26.99 14.88
N ASP A 439 6.04 -27.31 14.30
CA ASP A 439 6.27 -28.63 13.70
C ASP A 439 6.33 -29.71 14.80
N SER A 440 5.50 -30.73 14.64
CA SER A 440 5.41 -31.86 15.58
C SER A 440 6.65 -32.75 15.54
N THR A 441 7.33 -32.85 14.39
CA THR A 441 8.57 -33.63 14.22
C THR A 441 9.74 -32.94 14.94
N TYR A 442 9.86 -31.61 14.79
CA TYR A 442 10.79 -30.78 15.56
C TYR A 442 10.55 -30.92 17.08
N GLN A 443 9.29 -30.89 17.52
CA GLN A 443 8.95 -31.09 18.94
C GLN A 443 9.33 -32.47 19.45
N ALA A 444 9.10 -33.52 18.64
CA ALA A 444 9.48 -34.88 18.98
C ALA A 444 11.01 -35.01 19.12
N GLU A 445 11.76 -34.39 18.19
CA GLU A 445 13.22 -34.37 18.20
C GLU A 445 13.79 -33.67 19.46
N LEU A 446 13.14 -32.59 19.93
CA LEU A 446 13.54 -31.87 21.14
C LEU A 446 13.35 -32.65 22.46
N LYS A 447 12.61 -33.76 22.46
CA LYS A 447 12.43 -34.59 23.66
C LYS A 447 13.70 -35.36 24.04
N GLY A 448 14.63 -35.56 23.09
CA GLY A 448 15.93 -36.18 23.38
C GLY A 448 16.94 -35.15 23.89
N GLU A 449 17.46 -35.33 25.11
CA GLU A 449 18.47 -34.42 25.70
C GLU A 449 19.72 -34.26 24.83
N ALA A 450 20.21 -35.35 24.23
CA ALA A 450 21.37 -35.33 23.33
C ALA A 450 21.12 -34.50 22.06
N VAL A 451 19.90 -34.55 21.51
CA VAL A 451 19.54 -33.83 20.27
C VAL A 451 19.26 -32.36 20.55
N ARG A 452 18.73 -32.04 21.74
CA ARG A 452 18.55 -30.66 22.19
C ARG A 452 19.88 -29.91 22.30
N ALA A 453 20.95 -30.60 22.68
CA ALA A 453 22.31 -30.06 22.75
C ALA A 453 22.99 -29.93 21.37
N ALA A 454 22.53 -30.68 20.35
CA ALA A 454 23.10 -30.63 19.01
C ALA A 454 22.78 -29.29 18.31
N PRO A 455 23.76 -28.69 17.59
CA PRO A 455 23.52 -27.54 16.72
C PRO A 455 22.39 -27.79 15.72
N PRO A 456 21.56 -26.79 15.37
CA PRO A 456 20.42 -26.97 14.46
C PRO A 456 20.80 -27.62 13.12
N HIS A 457 21.94 -27.29 12.53
CA HIS A 457 22.35 -27.84 11.22
C HIS A 457 22.71 -29.34 11.24
N LEU A 458 22.82 -29.97 12.41
CA LEU A 458 23.04 -31.41 12.57
C LEU A 458 21.76 -32.19 12.92
N ARG A 459 20.63 -31.49 13.07
CA ARG A 459 19.34 -32.08 13.40
C ARG A 459 18.67 -32.65 12.16
N ALA A 460 17.89 -33.70 12.34
CA ALA A 460 17.12 -34.31 11.26
C ALA A 460 15.94 -33.42 10.85
N HIS A 461 15.32 -32.74 11.82
CA HIS A 461 14.18 -31.85 11.61
C HIS A 461 14.48 -30.48 12.21
N PRO A 462 15.38 -29.68 11.59
CA PRO A 462 15.83 -28.41 12.16
C PRO A 462 14.77 -27.30 12.14
N SER A 463 13.74 -27.45 11.30
CA SER A 463 12.67 -26.47 11.09
C SER A 463 11.70 -26.45 12.26
N ARG A 464 11.70 -25.33 13.02
CA ARG A 464 10.76 -25.16 14.13
C ARG A 464 9.32 -25.04 13.67
N TRP A 465 9.10 -24.45 12.51
CA TRP A 465 7.79 -24.09 11.99
C TRP A 465 7.58 -24.75 10.63
N HIS A 466 6.35 -25.16 10.35
CA HIS A 466 5.91 -25.51 9.01
C HIS A 466 4.79 -24.56 8.59
N GLY A 467 4.81 -24.12 7.33
CA GLY A 467 3.74 -23.29 6.77
C GLY A 467 2.45 -24.09 6.65
N LYS A 468 1.31 -23.53 7.04
CA LYS A 468 0.01 -24.08 6.64
C LYS A 468 -0.18 -23.83 5.15
N HIS A 469 -0.53 -24.86 4.40
CA HIS A 469 -0.86 -24.75 2.98
C HIS A 469 -1.86 -23.61 2.75
N PHE A 470 -1.49 -22.65 1.91
CA PHE A 470 -2.48 -21.80 1.27
C PHE A 470 -3.19 -22.68 0.25
N ARG A 471 -4.48 -22.98 0.46
CA ARG A 471 -5.32 -23.61 -0.58
C ARG A 471 -5.31 -22.66 -1.77
N ALA A 472 -4.42 -22.88 -2.74
CA ALA A 472 -4.59 -22.31 -4.06
C ALA A 472 -5.94 -22.83 -4.57
N THR A 473 -6.91 -21.93 -4.73
CA THR A 473 -8.14 -22.19 -5.46
C THR A 473 -7.78 -22.41 -6.92
N SER A 474 -7.30 -23.59 -7.29
CA SER A 474 -7.33 -24.07 -8.66
C SER A 474 -8.77 -24.48 -8.95
N ARG A 475 -9.52 -23.60 -9.63
CA ARG A 475 -10.67 -24.03 -10.42
C ARG A 475 -10.15 -24.96 -11.51
N CYS A 476 -10.75 -26.15 -11.57
CA CYS A 476 -10.66 -27.16 -12.63
C CYS A 476 -9.27 -27.73 -12.92
N ASP A 477 -8.98 -28.91 -12.37
CA ASP A 477 -8.87 -30.09 -13.23
C ASP A 477 -9.18 -31.36 -12.43
N ASP A 478 -10.02 -32.21 -13.02
CA ASP A 478 -10.55 -33.42 -12.41
C ASP A 478 -9.48 -34.52 -12.30
N GLY A 479 -9.49 -35.20 -11.15
CA GLY A 479 -9.23 -36.64 -11.11
C GLY A 479 -7.80 -37.12 -11.35
N LYS A 480 -6.90 -36.89 -10.37
CA LYS A 480 -5.91 -37.86 -9.85
C LYS A 480 -5.04 -37.19 -8.79
N ARG A 481 -5.49 -37.16 -7.54
CA ARG A 481 -4.59 -36.91 -6.40
C ARG A 481 -4.01 -38.24 -5.94
N ALA A 482 -2.80 -38.52 -6.40
CA ALA A 482 -1.90 -39.39 -5.66
C ALA A 482 -1.71 -38.79 -4.26
N ALA A 483 -1.70 -39.64 -3.23
CA ALA A 483 -1.31 -39.25 -1.89
C ALA A 483 0.13 -38.72 -1.96
N PHE A 484 0.29 -37.40 -1.90
CA PHE A 484 1.58 -36.77 -1.69
C PHE A 484 1.88 -36.82 -0.20
N ASP A 485 3.08 -37.28 0.14
CA ASP A 485 3.63 -37.32 1.50
C ASP A 485 3.43 -35.99 2.21
N GLU A 486 2.90 -36.04 3.43
CA GLU A 486 2.91 -34.94 4.39
C GLU A 486 4.38 -34.61 4.71
N GLY A 487 4.98 -33.64 4.01
CA GLY A 487 6.37 -33.23 4.26
C GLY A 487 7.07 -32.43 3.17
N VAL A 488 6.53 -32.37 1.95
CA VAL A 488 7.06 -31.44 0.94
C VAL A 488 6.35 -30.10 1.11
N GLU A 489 7.09 -29.06 1.52
CA GLU A 489 6.60 -27.68 1.46
C GLU A 489 6.27 -27.35 -0.01
N GLU A 490 5.00 -27.51 -0.39
CA GLU A 490 4.50 -27.21 -1.73
C GLU A 490 4.97 -25.80 -2.15
N GLY A 491 5.76 -25.72 -3.22
CA GLY A 491 6.20 -24.45 -3.82
C GLY A 491 7.64 -24.02 -3.55
N VAL A 492 8.44 -24.80 -2.79
CA VAL A 492 9.90 -24.63 -2.77
C VAL A 492 10.50 -25.32 -4.00
N GLU A 493 11.25 -24.57 -4.81
CA GLU A 493 11.92 -25.08 -6.00
C GLU A 493 13.40 -24.69 -6.02
N ILE A 494 14.23 -25.53 -6.67
CA ILE A 494 15.56 -25.10 -7.09
C ILE A 494 15.35 -24.32 -8.39
N LEU A 495 15.32 -23.00 -8.29
CA LEU A 495 15.12 -22.09 -9.42
C LEU A 495 16.21 -22.30 -10.47
N GLU A 496 17.46 -22.37 -10.02
CA GLU A 496 18.59 -22.71 -10.88
C GLU A 496 19.77 -23.28 -10.10
N HIS A 497 20.62 -23.98 -10.83
CA HIS A 497 21.96 -24.36 -10.42
C HIS A 497 22.95 -23.79 -11.44
N PHE A 498 23.92 -23.02 -10.97
CA PHE A 498 25.03 -22.55 -11.79
C PHE A 498 26.37 -22.84 -11.13
N VAL A 499 27.42 -22.84 -11.95
CA VAL A 499 28.78 -23.13 -11.51
C VAL A 499 29.68 -21.96 -11.89
N CYS A 500 30.42 -21.43 -10.91
CA CYS A 500 31.52 -20.50 -11.17
C CYS A 500 32.81 -21.30 -11.19
N SER A 501 33.35 -21.51 -12.39
CA SER A 501 34.64 -22.18 -12.58
C SER A 501 35.80 -21.28 -12.15
N PRO A 502 36.93 -21.86 -11.69
CA PRO A 502 38.14 -21.10 -11.44
C PRO A 502 38.66 -20.48 -12.75
N HIS A 503 39.38 -19.35 -12.68
CA HIS A 503 39.98 -18.74 -13.88
C HIS A 503 41.20 -19.52 -14.38
N ARG A 504 41.76 -20.41 -13.55
CA ARG A 504 42.83 -21.35 -13.92
C ARG A 504 42.49 -22.74 -13.42
N LEU A 505 42.76 -23.75 -14.25
CA LEU A 505 42.65 -25.14 -13.83
C LEU A 505 43.75 -25.47 -12.81
N PRO A 506 43.50 -26.36 -11.84
CA PRO A 506 44.53 -26.85 -10.94
C PRO A 506 45.67 -27.48 -11.75
N MET A 507 46.92 -27.04 -11.54
CA MET A 507 48.06 -27.80 -12.09
C MET A 507 48.04 -29.22 -11.50
N PRO A 508 48.23 -30.27 -12.30
CA PRO A 508 48.38 -31.61 -11.74
C PRO A 508 49.57 -31.57 -10.78
N MET A 509 49.34 -31.96 -9.52
CA MET A 509 50.42 -32.13 -8.55
C MET A 509 51.47 -33.03 -9.21
N SER A 510 52.65 -32.47 -9.50
CA SER A 510 53.80 -33.29 -9.86
C SER A 510 54.00 -34.24 -8.70
N MET A 511 53.77 -35.54 -8.90
CA MET A 511 54.19 -36.54 -7.95
C MET A 511 55.69 -36.34 -7.76
N SER A 512 56.08 -35.77 -6.62
CA SER A 512 57.46 -35.77 -6.18
C SER A 512 57.81 -37.23 -5.94
N THR A 513 58.46 -37.84 -6.92
CA THR A 513 59.21 -39.08 -6.71
C THR A 513 60.38 -38.73 -5.79
N SER A 514 60.20 -39.00 -4.49
CA SER A 514 61.28 -39.10 -3.51
C SER A 514 61.23 -40.46 -2.86
#